data_AF-A0A962M476-F1
#
_entry.id   AF-A0A962M476-F1
#
_cell.length_a   1.000
_cell.length_b   1.000
_cell.length_c   1.000
_cell.angle_alpha   90.00
_cell.angle_beta   90.00
_cell.angle_gamma   90.00
#
_symmetry.space_group_name_H-M   'P 1'
#
loop_
_entity.id
_entity.type
_entity.pdbx_description
1 polymer ?
#
loop_
_entity_poly.entity_id
_entity_poly.type
_entity_poly.pdbx_seq_one_letter_code
_entity_poly.pdbx_strand_id
1 'polypeptide(L)'
;ATATAAEATEQRFRSVSVKCGPQACDTALALGDRRFLTGQLGKLPLAGCDSANCECKFEHHADRRESEEDKRAPSALSSELYTASGKPERRSRAGRRKSDFK
;
A
#
# COMPACT_ATOMS: atom_id res chain seq x y z
N ALA A 1 -15.39 22.27 5.62
CA ALA A 1 -15.78 21.09 6.41
C ALA A 1 -14.51 20.48 6.99
N THR A 2 -14.42 20.33 8.31
CA THR A 2 -13.27 19.72 8.99
C THR A 2 -13.50 18.21 9.12
N ALA A 3 -12.62 17.42 8.51
CA ALA A 3 -12.68 15.96 8.58
C ALA A 3 -12.40 15.46 10.01
N THR A 4 -13.03 14.35 10.39
CA THR A 4 -12.80 13.70 11.68
C THR A 4 -11.41 13.02 11.73
N ALA A 5 -10.90 12.68 12.93
CA ALA A 5 -9.56 12.09 13.07
C ALA A 5 -9.41 10.71 12.38
N ALA A 6 -10.47 9.90 12.37
CA ALA A 6 -10.50 8.62 11.66
C ALA A 6 -10.46 8.84 10.13
N GLU A 7 -11.27 9.76 9.63
CA GLU A 7 -11.35 10.12 8.22
C GLU A 7 -10.05 10.77 7.71
N ALA A 8 -9.38 11.58 8.53
CA ALA A 8 -8.06 12.13 8.23
C ALA A 8 -6.97 11.04 8.15
N THR A 9 -7.08 9.98 8.95
CA THR A 9 -6.19 8.83 8.90
C THR A 9 -6.44 8.00 7.65
N GLU A 10 -7.70 7.80 7.29
CA GLU A 10 -8.11 7.12 6.05
C GLU A 10 -7.60 7.87 4.81
N GLN A 11 -7.71 9.20 4.80
CA GLN A 11 -7.19 10.06 3.74
C GLN A 11 -5.65 10.02 3.62
N ARG A 12 -4.94 9.80 4.73
CA ARG A 12 -3.47 9.72 4.74
C ARG A 12 -2.94 8.47 4.02
N PHE A 13 -3.71 7.38 4.08
CA PHE A 13 -3.29 6.08 3.57
C PHE A 13 -4.05 5.63 2.32
N ARG A 14 -4.93 6.49 1.79
CA ARG A 14 -5.50 6.31 0.47
C ARG A 14 -4.39 6.22 -0.59
N SER A 15 -4.65 5.41 -1.60
CA SER A 15 -3.71 5.22 -2.70
C SER A 15 -4.30 5.75 -4.01
N VAL A 16 -3.44 5.97 -4.98
CA VAL A 16 -3.78 6.39 -6.34
C VAL A 16 -3.08 5.49 -7.35
N SER A 17 -3.79 5.13 -8.41
CA SER A 17 -3.20 4.56 -9.62
C SER A 17 -3.36 5.53 -10.79
N VAL A 18 -2.51 5.38 -11.81
CA VAL A 18 -2.63 6.17 -13.03
C VAL A 18 -3.49 5.39 -14.03
N LYS A 19 -4.66 5.92 -14.35
CA LYS A 19 -5.50 5.41 -15.42
C LYS A 19 -5.08 6.08 -16.72
N CYS A 20 -4.54 5.27 -17.63
CA CYS A 20 -4.10 5.70 -18.95
C CYS A 20 -5.30 6.16 -19.80
N GLY A 21 -5.15 7.31 -20.47
CA GLY A 21 -6.10 7.78 -21.49
C GLY A 21 -5.86 7.12 -22.85
N PRO A 22 -6.62 7.51 -23.90
CA PRO A 22 -6.48 6.95 -25.25
C PRO A 22 -5.09 7.15 -25.87
N GLN A 23 -4.43 8.28 -25.55
CA GLN A 23 -3.05 8.59 -25.92
C GLN A 23 -2.20 8.81 -24.67
N ALA A 24 -2.03 7.74 -23.89
CA ALA A 24 -1.22 7.79 -22.68
C ALA A 24 0.27 7.98 -23.00
N CYS A 25 0.95 8.81 -22.21
CA CYS A 25 2.39 9.00 -22.32
C CYS A 25 3.17 7.76 -21.84
N ASP A 26 4.40 7.62 -22.31
CA ASP A 26 5.29 6.53 -21.92
C ASP A 26 5.50 6.47 -20.40
N THR A 27 5.51 7.62 -19.74
CA THR A 27 5.61 7.70 -18.27
C THR A 27 4.41 7.05 -17.58
N ALA A 28 3.19 7.27 -18.09
CA ALA A 28 1.98 6.69 -17.51
C ALA A 28 1.92 5.19 -17.77
N LEU A 29 2.28 4.75 -18.98
CA LEU A 29 2.36 3.34 -19.35
C LEU A 29 3.39 2.58 -18.51
N ALA A 30 4.55 3.20 -18.26
CA ALA A 30 5.59 2.61 -17.43
C ALA A 30 5.13 2.38 -15.97
N LEU A 31 4.22 3.20 -15.44
CA LEU A 31 3.69 3.00 -14.10
C LEU A 31 2.74 1.79 -14.03
N GLY A 32 2.00 1.50 -15.11
CA GLY A 32 1.07 0.38 -15.19
C GLY A 32 0.02 0.38 -14.09
N ASP A 33 -0.38 -0.81 -13.61
CA ASP A 33 -1.40 -0.97 -12.55
C ASP A 33 -0.86 -0.77 -11.12
N ARG A 34 0.30 -0.12 -10.98
CA ARG A 34 0.88 0.13 -9.66
C ARG A 34 0.08 1.18 -8.91
N ARG A 35 -0.06 0.96 -7.60
CA ARG A 35 -0.69 1.89 -6.67
C ARG A 35 0.38 2.60 -5.86
N PHE A 36 0.19 3.90 -5.70
CA PHE A 36 1.08 4.80 -4.99
C PHE A 36 0.31 5.52 -3.90
N LEU A 37 0.98 6.00 -2.86
CA LEU A 37 0.32 6.89 -1.90
C LEU A 37 -0.01 8.22 -2.59
N THR A 38 -1.10 8.89 -2.20
CA THR A 38 -1.54 10.12 -2.88
C THR A 38 -0.50 11.25 -2.90
N GLY A 39 0.47 11.24 -1.98
CA GLY A 39 1.58 12.19 -1.97
C GLY A 39 2.79 11.81 -2.83
N GLN A 40 2.82 10.62 -3.43
CA GLN A 40 4.04 10.06 -4.02
C GLN A 40 4.20 10.37 -5.52
N LEU A 41 3.12 10.44 -6.29
CA LEU A 41 3.16 10.59 -7.75
C LEU A 41 3.17 12.05 -8.27
N GLY A 42 3.24 13.05 -7.38
CA GLY A 42 3.12 14.45 -7.77
C GLY A 42 1.74 14.78 -8.36
N LYS A 43 1.69 15.78 -9.24
CA LYS A 43 0.47 16.20 -9.94
C LYS A 43 0.49 15.68 -11.37
N LEU A 44 -0.69 15.55 -11.99
CA LEU A 44 -0.80 15.36 -13.44
C LEU A 44 -0.61 16.71 -14.16
N PRO A 45 0.02 16.75 -15.33
CA PRO A 45 0.70 15.64 -16.03
C PRO A 45 1.94 15.13 -15.27
N LEU A 46 2.22 13.83 -15.37
CA LEU A 46 3.38 13.23 -14.70
C LEU A 46 4.68 13.91 -15.14
N ALA A 47 5.67 13.96 -14.25
CA ALA A 47 6.99 14.47 -14.60
C ALA A 47 7.58 13.63 -15.75
N GLY A 48 7.92 14.29 -16.85
CA GLY A 48 8.39 13.62 -18.07
C GLY A 48 7.29 13.22 -19.05
N CYS A 49 6.05 13.71 -18.87
CA CYS A 49 5.00 13.55 -19.87
C CYS A 49 5.37 14.26 -21.17
N ASP A 50 5.38 13.51 -22.27
CA ASP A 50 5.73 13.91 -23.63
C ASP A 50 4.49 14.18 -24.51
N SER A 51 3.29 13.90 -23.99
CA SER A 51 2.04 14.11 -24.72
C SER A 51 1.57 15.56 -24.68
N ALA A 52 1.24 16.12 -25.85
CA ALA A 52 0.71 17.48 -25.97
C ALA A 52 -0.70 17.64 -25.35
N ASN A 53 -1.48 16.56 -25.30
CA ASN A 53 -2.80 16.53 -24.69
C ASN A 53 -2.99 15.24 -23.87
N CYS A 54 -2.38 15.21 -22.68
CA CYS A 54 -2.43 14.04 -21.81
C CYS A 54 -3.78 13.89 -21.11
N GLU A 55 -4.50 12.82 -21.42
CA GLU A 55 -5.81 12.50 -20.83
C GLU A 55 -5.73 11.49 -19.66
N CYS A 56 -4.53 11.23 -19.14
CA CYS A 56 -4.35 10.32 -18.01
C CYS A 56 -4.99 10.90 -16.75
N LYS A 57 -5.52 10.03 -15.88
CA LYS A 57 -6.25 10.41 -14.67
C LYS A 57 -5.73 9.65 -13.46
N PHE A 58 -5.80 10.27 -12.29
CA PHE A 58 -5.61 9.54 -11.04
C PHE A 58 -6.92 8.86 -10.64
N GLU A 59 -6.85 7.55 -10.47
CA GLU A 59 -7.92 6.77 -9.86
C GLU A 59 -7.58 6.58 -8.38
N HIS A 60 -8.46 7.07 -7.51
CA HIS A 60 -8.26 7.00 -6.06
C HIS A 60 -8.82 5.69 -5.52
N HIS A 61 -8.08 5.08 -4.61
CA HIS A 61 -8.44 3.85 -3.91
C HIS A 61 -8.40 4.11 -2.40
N ALA A 62 -9.41 3.63 -1.68
CA ALA A 62 -9.42 3.67 -0.22
C ALA A 62 -8.25 2.86 0.38
N ASP A 63 -7.95 3.11 1.65
CA ASP A 63 -7.01 2.25 2.38
C ASP A 63 -7.59 0.82 2.43
N ARG A 64 -6.80 -0.16 2.00
CA ARG A 64 -7.19 -1.58 1.97
C ARG A 64 -7.18 -2.25 3.35
N ARG A 65 -6.78 -1.53 4.39
CA ARG A 65 -6.82 -1.99 5.77
C ARG A 65 -8.23 -1.75 6.29
N GLU A 66 -8.97 -2.83 6.47
CA GLU A 66 -10.25 -2.80 7.13
C GLU A 66 -10.01 -2.53 8.62
N SER A 67 -10.58 -1.44 9.13
CA SER A 67 -10.38 -1.02 10.53
C SER A 67 -11.00 -1.98 11.55
N GLU A 68 -12.00 -2.76 11.12
CA GLU A 68 -12.72 -3.73 11.95
C GLU A 68 -12.02 -5.09 12.01
N GLU A 69 -11.16 -5.42 11.03
CA GLU A 69 -10.52 -6.73 10.93
C GLU A 69 -9.00 -6.61 10.84
N ASP A 70 -8.32 -6.63 11.99
CA ASP A 70 -6.86 -6.79 12.00
C ASP A 70 -6.50 -8.21 11.56
N LYS A 71 -6.20 -8.35 10.26
CA LYS A 71 -5.78 -9.60 9.63
C LYS A 71 -4.52 -10.21 10.26
N ARG A 72 -3.81 -9.49 11.15
CA ARG A 72 -2.66 -9.99 11.90
C ARG A 72 -3.05 -10.64 13.23
N ALA A 73 -4.18 -10.27 13.82
CA ALA A 73 -4.65 -10.81 15.10
C ALA A 73 -4.74 -12.36 15.12
N PRO A 74 -5.36 -13.04 14.13
CA PRO A 74 -5.43 -14.51 14.15
C PRO A 74 -4.05 -15.18 13.98
N SER A 75 -3.13 -14.54 13.25
CA SER A 75 -1.78 -15.06 13.03
C SER A 75 -0.87 -14.93 14.26
N ALA A 76 -1.07 -13.86 15.04
CA ALA A 76 -0.31 -13.59 16.25
C ALA A 76 -0.62 -14.63 17.33
N LEU A 77 -1.91 -14.85 17.60
CA LEU A 77 -2.37 -15.85 18.57
C LEU A 77 -1.91 -17.27 18.18
N SER A 78 -2.03 -17.62 16.89
CA SER A 78 -1.58 -18.92 16.38
C SER A 78 -0.08 -19.14 16.58
N SER A 79 0.73 -18.09 16.41
CA SER A 79 2.17 -18.15 16.60
C SER A 79 2.54 -18.34 18.08
N GLU A 80 1.86 -17.63 18.98
CA GLU A 80 2.06 -17.76 20.43
C GLU A 80 1.64 -19.13 20.96
N LEU A 81 0.47 -19.63 20.55
CA LEU A 81 -0.02 -20.97 20.89
C LEU A 81 0.94 -22.06 20.39
N TYR A 82 1.53 -21.89 19.20
CA TYR A 82 2.52 -22.84 18.69
C TYR A 82 3.76 -22.88 19.59
N THR A 83 4.30 -21.72 19.99
CA THR A 83 5.45 -21.64 20.91
C THR A 83 5.11 -22.20 22.30
N ALA A 84 3.90 -21.95 22.81
CA ALA A 84 3.43 -22.47 24.10
C ALA A 84 3.15 -23.99 24.09
N SER A 85 2.87 -24.57 22.92
CA SER A 85 2.53 -26.00 22.79
C SER A 85 3.69 -26.98 23.06
N GLY A 86 4.89 -26.48 23.36
CA GLY A 86 6.09 -27.29 23.60
C GLY A 86 6.63 -27.98 22.34
N LYS A 87 6.05 -27.72 21.16
CA LYS A 87 6.58 -28.20 19.88
C LYS A 87 7.92 -27.54 19.58
N PRO A 88 8.89 -28.29 19.02
CA PRO A 88 10.17 -27.72 18.66
C PRO A 88 10.01 -26.63 17.58
N GLU A 89 10.87 -25.62 17.65
CA GLU A 89 11.02 -24.62 16.59
C GLU A 89 11.47 -25.33 15.30
N ARG A 90 10.72 -25.11 14.21
CA ARG A 90 10.98 -25.73 12.90
C ARG A 90 11.61 -24.76 11.91
N ARG A 91 11.71 -23.48 12.27
CA ARG A 91 12.40 -22.47 11.47
C ARG A 91 13.91 -22.68 11.59
N SER A 92 14.59 -22.81 10.45
CA SER A 92 16.06 -22.94 10.38
C SER A 92 16.78 -21.59 10.38
N ARG A 93 16.08 -20.49 10.08
CA ARG A 93 16.61 -19.13 10.06
C ARG A 93 15.98 -18.29 11.16
N ALA A 94 16.79 -17.40 11.73
CA ALA A 94 16.32 -16.34 12.59
C ALA A 94 15.25 -15.49 11.87
N GLY A 95 14.37 -14.90 12.67
CA GLY A 95 13.39 -13.96 12.15
C GLY A 95 14.05 -12.70 11.57
N ARG A 96 13.26 -11.90 10.86
CA ARG A 96 13.75 -10.68 10.20
C ARG A 96 13.68 -9.43 11.08
N ARG A 97 13.27 -9.55 12.35
CA ARG A 97 13.21 -8.41 13.26
C ARG A 97 14.61 -8.11 13.78
N LYS A 98 14.88 -6.85 14.08
CA LYS A 98 16.18 -6.41 14.64
C LYS A 98 16.54 -7.18 15.92
N SER A 99 15.55 -7.55 16.72
CA SER A 99 15.69 -8.37 17.95
C SER A 99 16.08 -9.82 17.70
N ASP A 100 15.85 -10.33 16.49
CA ASP A 100 16.02 -11.74 16.17
C ASP A 100 17.45 -12.02 15.65
N PHE A 101 18.17 -10.97 15.24
CA PHE A 101 19.59 -11.03 14.95
C PHE A 101 20.36 -10.90 16.26
N LYS A 102 20.96 -11.99 16.71
CA LYS A 102 21.81 -12.06 17.90
C LYS A 102 23.28 -12.10 17.49
#